data_AF-A0A661BCV8-F1
#
_entry.id   AF-A0A661BCV8-F1
#
_cell.length_a   1.000
_cell.length_b   1.000
_cell.length_c   1.000
_cell.angle_alpha   90.00
_cell.angle_beta   90.00
_cell.angle_gamma   90.00
#
_symmetry.space_group_name_H-M   'P 1'
#
loop_
_entity.id
_entity.type
_entity.pdbx_description
1 polymer ?
#
loop_
_entity_poly.entity_id
_entity_poly.type
_entity_poly.pdbx_seq_one_letter_code
_entity_poly.pdbx_strand_id
1 'polypeptide(L)' 'VLGHLQRGGVPTAFDRWLSTRFGIAAVDQIANDNYGVMVVLKGFEIVPVSMEEAAKGIRMVPKELINIARILEP' A
#
# COMPACT_ATOMS: atom_id res chain seq x y z
N VAL A 1 -11.95 19.44 12.21
CA VAL A 1 -10.81 18.49 12.24
C VAL A 1 -11.35 17.09 12.46
N LEU A 2 -11.06 16.13 11.57
CA LEU A 2 -11.62 14.76 11.62
C LEU A 2 -10.91 13.82 12.62
N GLY A 3 -9.59 13.95 12.81
CA GLY A 3 -8.84 13.22 13.85
C GLY A 3 -8.85 11.69 13.71
N HIS A 4 -8.91 10.98 14.84
CA HIS A 4 -8.82 9.51 14.93
C HIS A 4 -9.95 8.76 14.24
N LEU A 5 -11.04 9.45 13.87
CA LEU A 5 -12.17 8.86 13.14
C LEU A 5 -11.69 8.17 11.85
N GLN A 6 -10.65 8.68 11.19
CA GLN A 6 -10.11 8.14 9.95
C GLN A 6 -9.29 6.83 10.12
N ARG A 7 -8.95 6.44 11.36
CA ARG A 7 -8.19 5.19 11.62
C ARG A 7 -9.09 4.01 11.98
N GLY A 8 -10.37 4.27 12.25
CA GLY A 8 -11.37 3.25 12.57
C GLY A 8 -12.37 3.05 11.44
N GLY A 9 -13.42 2.28 11.74
CA GLY A 9 -14.47 1.93 10.78
C GLY A 9 -14.32 0.52 10.21
N VAL A 10 -15.37 0.06 9.53
CA VAL A 10 -15.39 -1.26 8.91
C VAL A 10 -14.56 -1.20 7.61
N PRO A 11 -13.59 -2.11 7.41
CA PRO A 11 -12.77 -2.12 6.19
C PRO A 11 -13.64 -2.34 4.96
N THR A 12 -13.30 -1.63 3.87
CA THR A 12 -14.00 -1.73 2.59
C THR A 12 -13.79 -3.12 1.96
N ALA A 13 -14.56 -3.45 0.92
CA ALA A 13 -14.35 -4.70 0.18
C ALA A 13 -12.94 -4.80 -0.40
N PHE A 14 -12.40 -3.66 -0.88
CA PHE A 14 -11.03 -3.58 -1.39
C PHE A 14 -10.00 -3.86 -0.30
N ASP A 15 -10.14 -3.24 0.88
CA ASP A 15 -9.19 -3.45 1.99
C ASP A 15 -9.15 -4.90 2.44
N ARG A 16 -10.31 -5.57 2.49
CA ARG A 16 -10.40 -7.00 2.84
C ARG A 16 -9.72 -7.87 1.80
N TRP A 17 -10.02 -7.65 0.53
CA TRP A 17 -9.41 -8.41 -0.57
C TRP A 17 -7.90 -8.21 -0.63
N LEU A 18 -7.43 -6.96 -0.50
CA LEU A 18 -6.02 -6.63 -0.48
C LEU A 18 -5.28 -7.27 0.71
N SER A 19 -5.86 -7.18 1.91
CA SER A 19 -5.30 -7.78 3.13
C SER A 19 -5.12 -9.29 3.00
N THR A 20 -6.13 -10.00 2.47
CA THR A 20 -6.02 -11.44 2.21
C THR A 20 -4.88 -11.75 1.25
N ARG A 21 -4.77 -11.02 0.13
CA ARG A 21 -3.70 -11.28 -0.83
C ARG A 21 -2.30 -10.95 -0.28
N PHE A 22 -2.15 -9.91 0.54
CA PHE A 22 -0.89 -9.63 1.24
C PHE A 22 -0.53 -10.74 2.23
N GLY A 23 -1.50 -11.24 3.01
CA GLY A 23 -1.27 -12.34 3.95
C GLY A 23 -0.76 -13.59 3.24
N ILE A 24 -1.41 -13.99 2.13
CA ILE A 24 -0.99 -15.13 1.30
C ILE A 24 0.45 -14.92 0.80
N ALA A 25 0.72 -13.79 0.12
CA ALA A 25 2.02 -13.53 -0.47
C ALA A 25 3.15 -13.48 0.59
N ALA A 26 2.88 -12.94 1.78
CA ALA A 26 3.86 -12.90 2.87
C ALA A 26 4.20 -14.30 3.39
N VAL A 27 3.19 -15.17 3.56
CA VAL A 27 3.39 -16.57 3.94
C VAL A 27 4.17 -17.32 2.86
N ASP A 28 3.89 -17.07 1.58
CA ASP A 28 4.66 -17.65 0.48
C ASP A 28 6.14 -17.24 0.53
N GLN A 29 6.47 -15.99 0.88
CA GLN A 29 7.87 -15.57 1.03
C GLN A 29 8.56 -16.31 2.19
N ILE A 30 7.88 -16.45 3.32
CA ILE A 30 8.40 -17.18 4.48
C ILE A 30 8.63 -18.65 4.14
N ALA A 31 7.67 -19.29 3.44
CA ALA A 31 7.76 -20.69 3.05
C ALA A 31 8.93 -20.98 2.08
N ASN A 32 9.39 -19.97 1.35
CA ASN A 32 10.53 -20.04 0.43
C ASN A 32 11.83 -19.52 1.05
N ASP A 33 11.89 -19.39 2.38
CA ASP A 33 13.03 -18.83 3.12
C ASP A 33 13.49 -17.43 2.66
N ASN A 34 12.58 -16.68 2.02
CA ASN A 34 12.84 -15.33 1.53
C ASN A 34 12.48 -14.30 2.60
N TYR A 35 13.40 -14.10 3.54
CA TYR A 35 13.24 -13.15 4.64
C TYR A 35 13.76 -11.76 4.29
N GLY A 36 13.42 -10.75 5.11
CA GLY A 36 13.91 -9.38 4.93
C GLY A 36 13.25 -8.64 3.75
N VAL A 37 12.09 -9.11 3.31
CA VAL A 37 11.28 -8.49 2.25
C VAL A 37 9.92 -8.03 2.78
N MET A 38 9.34 -7.03 2.13
CA MET A 38 7.97 -6.56 2.32
C MET A 38 7.16 -6.85 1.06
N VAL A 39 5.94 -7.38 1.20
CA VAL A 39 5.02 -7.51 0.08
C VAL A 39 4.31 -6.18 -0.18
N VAL A 40 4.24 -5.77 -1.45
CA VAL A 40 3.63 -4.51 -1.86
C VAL A 40 2.71 -4.69 -3.05
N LEU A 41 1.71 -3.83 -3.18
CA LEU A 41 0.90 -3.72 -4.39
C LEU A 41 1.58 -2.78 -5.39
N LYS A 42 1.99 -3.30 -6.55
CA LYS A 42 2.54 -2.53 -7.67
C LYS A 42 1.62 -2.69 -8.88
N GLY A 43 0.84 -1.65 -9.17
CA GLY A 43 -0.26 -1.77 -10.13
C GLY A 43 -1.32 -2.74 -9.59
N PHE A 44 -1.47 -3.89 -10.25
CA PHE A 44 -2.41 -4.96 -9.85
C PHE A 44 -1.72 -6.19 -9.23
N GLU A 45 -0.39 -6.19 -9.19
CA GLU A 45 0.42 -7.32 -8.78
C GLU A 45 0.96 -7.15 -7.36
N ILE A 46 1.10 -8.27 -6.66
CA ILE A 46 1.70 -8.31 -5.33
C ILE A 46 3.09 -8.88 -5.47
N VAL A 47 4.09 -8.09 -5.12
CA VAL A 47 5.49 -8.40 -5.33
C VAL A 47 6.28 -8.18 -4.04
N PRO A 48 7.32 -8.98 -3.76
CA PRO A 48 8.25 -8.70 -2.68
C PRO A 48 9.22 -7.58 -3.09
N VAL A 49 9.52 -6.68 -2.16
CA VAL A 49 10.60 -5.69 -2.27
C VAL A 49 11.49 -5.78 -1.04
N SER A 50 12.77 -5.41 -1.16
CA SER A 50 13.65 -5.42 0.01
C SER A 50 13.19 -4.41 1.05
N MET A 51 13.42 -4.70 2.34
CA MET A 51 13.14 -3.74 3.42
C MET A 51 13.95 -2.44 3.26
N GLU A 52 15.15 -2.50 2.66
CA GLU A 52 15.90 -1.30 2.30
C GLU A 52 15.13 -0.45 1.30
N GLU A 53 14.62 -1.03 0.21
CA GLU A 53 13.81 -0.31 -0.78
C GLU A 53 12.55 0.28 -0.16
N ALA A 54 11.86 -0.48 0.68
CA ALA A 54 10.68 -0.03 1.41
C ALA A 54 10.96 1.19 2.30
N ALA A 55 12.17 1.29 2.87
CA ALA A 55 12.58 2.35 3.78
C ALA A 55 13.30 3.52 3.10
N LYS A 56 13.45 3.52 1.76
CA LYS A 56 14.25 4.53 1.02
C LYS A 56 13.78 5.97 1.16
N GLY A 57 12.56 6.22 1.63
CA GLY A 57 12.07 7.57 1.90
C GLY A 57 10.57 7.72 1.81
N ILE A 58 10.12 8.97 1.76
CA ILE A 58 8.70 9.32 1.76
C ILE A 58 8.14 9.22 0.34
N ARG A 59 7.03 8.49 0.20
CA ARG A 59 6.27 8.45 -1.05
C ARG A 59 5.53 9.79 -1.25
N MET A 60 5.98 10.57 -2.23
CA MET A 60 5.34 11.81 -2.63
C MET A 60 4.09 11.55 -3.48
N VAL A 61 3.10 12.44 -3.37
CA VAL A 61 1.95 12.45 -4.28
C VAL A 61 2.43 12.89 -5.66
N PRO A 62 2.07 12.19 -6.75
CA PRO A 62 2.39 12.61 -8.11
C PRO A 62 1.89 14.03 -8.39
N LYS A 63 2.77 14.89 -8.93
CA LYS A 63 2.44 16.30 -9.23
C LYS A 63 1.25 16.45 -10.17
N GLU A 64 1.07 15.51 -11.09
CA GLU A 64 -0.05 15.49 -12.03
C GLU A 64 -1.40 15.39 -11.32
N LEU A 65 -1.53 14.53 -10.30
CA LEU A 65 -2.77 14.41 -9.53
C LEU A 65 -3.09 15.70 -8.76
N ILE A 66 -2.05 16.37 -8.24
CA ILE A 66 -2.20 17.67 -7.57
C ILE A 66 -2.70 18.73 -8.56
N ASN A 67 -2.13 18.75 -9.77
CA ASN A 67 -2.54 19.69 -10.81
C ASN A 67 -3.98 19.44 -11.27
N ILE A 68 -4.38 18.18 -11.45
CA ILE A 68 -5.76 17.80 -11.79
C ILE A 68 -6.71 18.29 -10.69
N ALA A 69 -6.39 18.04 -9.41
CA ALA A 69 -7.23 18.49 -8.31
C ALA A 69 -7.45 20.01 -8.35
N ARG A 70 -6.41 20.81 -8.61
CA ARG A 70 -6.49 22.28 -8.71
C ARG A 70 -7.33 22.77 -9.90
N ILE A 71 -7.32 22.05 -11.02
CA ILE A 71 -8.14 22.40 -12.20
C ILE A 71 -9.64 22.17 -11.91
N LEU A 72 -9.94 21.16 -11.08
CA LEU A 72 -11.31 20.79 -10.71
C LEU A 72 -11.85 21.57 -9.51
N GLU A 73 -11.04 22.47 -8.91
CA GLU A 73 -11.50 23.37 -7.85
C GLU A 73 -12.48 24.41 -8.44
N PRO A 74 -13.71 24.53 -7.90
CA PRO A 74 -14.73 25.43 -8.41
C PRO A 74 -14.42 26.92 -8.16
#